data_AF-A0A180FJA0-F1
#
_entry.id   AF-A0A180FJA0-F1
#
_cell.length_a   1.000
_cell.length_b   1.000
_cell.length_c   1.000
_cell.angle_alpha   90.00
_cell.angle_beta   90.00
_cell.angle_gamma   90.00
#
_symmetry.space_group_name_H-M   'P 1'
#
loop_
_entity.id
_entity.type
_entity.pdbx_description
1 polymer ?
#
loop_
_entity_poly.entity_id
_entity_poly.type
_entity_poly.pdbx_seq_one_letter_code
_entity_poly.pdbx_strand_id
1 'polypeptide(L)'
;MCAEGKIAAFSLGEPLTEDTFVVHVEKAFAGITGAYTIINQQFIEHEAAGYTYINREEDVGLENLRKAKMSYYPETLLEHGIVTLAQP
;
A
#
# COMPACT_ATOMS: atom_id res chain seq x y z
N MET A 1 -0.81 -2.40 14.83
CA MET A 1 -1.93 -3.29 15.20
C MET A 1 -1.43 -4.38 16.14
N CYS A 2 -2.16 -4.66 17.22
CA CYS A 2 -1.85 -5.73 18.16
C CYS A 2 -2.98 -6.76 18.21
N ALA A 3 -2.64 -8.04 18.41
CA ALA A 3 -3.55 -9.13 18.71
C ALA A 3 -3.05 -9.83 19.98
N GLU A 4 -3.95 -10.08 20.94
CA GLU A 4 -3.61 -10.70 22.23
C GLU A 4 -2.44 -10.02 22.96
N GLY A 5 -2.40 -8.67 22.89
CA GLY A 5 -1.35 -7.86 23.52
C GLY A 5 0.03 -7.92 22.84
N LYS A 6 0.16 -8.59 21.68
CA LYS A 6 1.40 -8.66 20.90
C LYS A 6 1.24 -7.92 19.58
N ILE A 7 2.32 -7.34 19.08
CA ILE A 7 2.35 -6.71 17.76
C ILE A 7 1.99 -7.78 16.72
N ALA A 8 1.00 -7.49 15.89
CA ALA A 8 0.49 -8.38 14.85
C ALA A 8 0.77 -7.86 13.44
N ALA A 9 0.79 -6.53 13.27
CA ALA A 9 1.08 -5.87 12.01
C ALA A 9 1.48 -4.41 12.23
N PHE A 10 2.20 -3.85 11.26
CA PHE A 10 2.49 -2.43 11.14
C PHE A 10 2.43 -1.96 9.70
N SER A 11 2.18 -0.66 9.53
CA SER A 11 2.23 0.04 8.24
C SER A 11 3.01 1.35 8.43
N LEU A 12 3.67 1.80 7.37
CA LEU A 12 4.44 3.04 7.32
C LEU A 12 4.27 3.69 5.95
N GLY A 13 4.16 5.01 5.95
CA GLY A 13 4.03 5.82 4.76
C GLY A 13 4.20 7.31 5.08
N GLU A 14 4.04 8.14 4.06
CA GLU A 14 4.18 9.59 4.16
C GLU A 14 3.30 10.33 3.15
N PRO A 15 3.06 11.64 3.34
CA PRO A 15 2.50 12.50 2.31
C PRO A 15 3.37 12.52 1.05
N LEU A 16 2.78 12.27 -0.12
CA LEU A 16 3.48 12.29 -1.41
C LEU A 16 3.22 13.61 -2.17
N THR A 17 1.96 14.04 -2.20
CA THR A 17 1.51 15.31 -2.79
C THR A 17 0.46 15.95 -1.87
N GLU A 18 -0.12 17.08 -2.29
CA GLU A 18 -1.22 17.73 -1.54
C GLU A 18 -2.47 16.82 -1.41
N ASP A 19 -2.67 15.88 -2.34
CA ASP A 19 -3.86 15.02 -2.42
C ASP A 19 -3.57 13.51 -2.37
N THR A 20 -2.29 13.11 -2.36
CA THR A 20 -1.86 11.71 -2.37
C THR A 20 -0.98 11.37 -1.18
N PHE A 21 -1.28 10.25 -0.51
CA PHE A 21 -0.44 9.63 0.51
C PHE A 21 0.15 8.32 -0.03
N VAL A 22 1.42 8.02 0.28
CA VAL A 22 2.07 6.77 -0.15
C VAL A 22 2.29 5.82 1.02
N VAL A 23 1.96 4.54 0.84
CA VAL A 23 2.24 3.47 1.81
C VAL A 23 3.45 2.68 1.32
N HIS A 24 4.60 2.88 1.97
CA HIS A 24 5.86 2.22 1.61
C HIS A 24 5.97 0.80 2.14
N VAL A 25 5.49 0.57 3.37
CA VAL A 25 5.66 -0.73 4.03
C VAL A 25 4.36 -1.12 4.70
N GLU A 26 3.94 -2.34 4.42
CA GLU A 26 2.85 -3.00 5.14
C GLU A 26 3.31 -4.42 5.46
N LYS A 27 3.35 -4.78 6.74
CA LYS A 27 3.76 -6.12 7.19
C LYS A 27 2.81 -6.62 8.27
N ALA A 28 2.36 -7.84 8.10
CA ALA A 28 1.51 -8.55 9.06
C ALA A 28 1.89 -10.04 9.14
N PHE A 29 1.62 -10.67 10.27
CA PHE A 29 1.76 -12.12 10.39
C PHE A 29 0.69 -12.84 9.57
N ALA A 30 1.12 -13.66 8.60
CA ALA A 30 0.23 -14.40 7.69
C ALA A 30 -0.70 -15.40 8.38
N GLY A 31 -0.34 -15.86 9.59
CA GLY A 31 -1.18 -16.76 10.39
C GLY A 31 -2.41 -16.09 11.01
N ILE A 32 -2.51 -14.75 10.96
CA ILE A 32 -3.64 -14.00 11.49
C ILE A 32 -4.53 -13.59 10.32
N THR A 33 -5.66 -14.28 10.18
CA THR A 33 -6.65 -14.00 9.13
C THR A 33 -7.12 -12.54 9.22
N GLY A 34 -7.08 -11.83 8.08
CA GLY A 34 -7.51 -10.44 8.00
C GLY A 34 -6.51 -9.41 8.50
N ALA A 35 -5.33 -9.81 9.00
CA ALA A 35 -4.36 -8.88 9.58
C ALA A 35 -3.88 -7.81 8.59
N TYR A 36 -3.62 -8.19 7.32
CA TYR A 36 -3.27 -7.24 6.26
C TYR A 36 -4.41 -6.27 5.95
N THR A 37 -5.65 -6.75 5.90
CA THR A 37 -6.82 -5.90 5.63
C THR A 37 -7.04 -4.88 6.74
N ILE A 38 -6.96 -5.32 8.00
CA ILE A 38 -7.18 -4.44 9.16
C ILE A 38 -6.06 -3.42 9.28
N ILE A 39 -4.78 -3.81 9.18
CA ILE A 39 -3.71 -2.83 9.29
C ILE A 39 -3.77 -1.80 8.17
N ASN A 40 -4.13 -2.21 6.94
CA ASN A 40 -4.28 -1.30 5.82
C ASN A 40 -5.36 -0.26 6.08
N GLN A 41 -6.57 -0.73 6.41
CA GLN A 41 -7.71 0.15 6.69
C GLN A 41 -7.39 1.11 7.84
N GLN A 42 -6.96 0.57 8.98
CA GLN A 42 -6.75 1.37 10.18
C GLN A 42 -5.63 2.40 9.98
N PHE A 43 -4.57 2.06 9.24
CA PHE A 43 -3.52 3.02 8.94
C PHE A 43 -4.04 4.17 8.05
N ILE A 44 -4.81 3.86 7.00
CA ILE A 44 -5.37 4.90 6.11
C ILE A 44 -6.37 5.79 6.85
N GLU A 45 -7.26 5.20 7.65
CA GLU A 45 -8.28 5.95 8.43
C GLU A 45 -7.67 6.93 9.44
N HIS A 46 -6.46 6.67 9.95
CA HIS A 46 -5.85 7.49 11.00
C HIS A 46 -4.74 8.42 10.49
N GLU A 47 -3.94 7.96 9.52
CA GLU A 47 -2.77 8.70 9.04
C GLU A 47 -3.00 9.38 7.68
N ALA A 48 -3.97 8.91 6.89
CA ALA A 48 -4.17 9.36 5.51
C ALA A 48 -5.61 9.82 5.19
N ALA A 49 -6.47 10.01 6.19
CA ALA A 49 -7.89 10.36 5.99
C ALA A 49 -8.12 11.71 5.26
N GLY A 50 -7.13 12.59 5.23
CA GLY A 50 -7.20 13.88 4.54
C GLY A 50 -6.82 13.82 3.05
N TYR A 51 -6.38 12.68 2.54
CA TYR A 51 -5.90 12.52 1.17
C TYR A 51 -6.95 11.86 0.29
N THR A 52 -7.07 12.32 -0.95
CA THR A 52 -7.98 11.77 -1.95
C THR A 52 -7.48 10.42 -2.48
N TYR A 53 -6.17 10.28 -2.63
CA TYR A 53 -5.54 9.12 -3.23
C TYR A 53 -4.55 8.44 -2.28
N ILE A 54 -4.53 7.11 -2.32
CA ILE A 54 -3.56 6.30 -1.61
C ILE A 54 -2.74 5.52 -2.64
N ASN A 55 -1.46 5.87 -2.76
CA ASN A 55 -0.50 5.11 -3.56
C ASN A 55 0.02 3.93 -2.72
N ARG A 56 -0.26 2.70 -3.18
CA ARG A 56 0.20 1.46 -2.51
C ARG A 56 1.37 0.78 -3.24
N GLU A 57 2.11 1.51 -4.07
CA GLU A 57 3.26 1.06 -4.84
C GLU A 57 2.98 -0.11 -5.82
N GLU A 58 4.03 -0.75 -6.33
CA GLU A 58 3.97 -1.80 -7.37
C GLU A 58 3.85 -3.23 -6.82
N ASP A 59 3.33 -4.14 -7.64
CA ASP A 59 3.29 -5.58 -7.32
C ASP A 59 4.57 -6.35 -7.65
N VAL A 60 5.60 -5.66 -8.17
CA VAL A 60 6.90 -6.23 -8.59
C VAL A 60 6.79 -7.48 -9.48
N GLY A 61 5.68 -7.64 -10.21
CA GLY A 61 5.42 -8.80 -11.07
C GLY A 61 4.93 -10.06 -10.35
N LEU A 62 4.61 -9.99 -9.05
CA LEU A 62 4.10 -11.11 -8.28
C LEU A 62 2.57 -11.23 -8.40
N GLU A 63 2.07 -12.32 -8.99
CA GLU A 63 0.64 -12.50 -9.29
C GLU A 63 -0.25 -12.44 -8.03
N ASN A 64 0.18 -13.06 -6.93
CA ASN A 64 -0.52 -13.01 -5.65
C ASN A 64 -0.59 -11.57 -5.10
N LEU A 65 0.48 -10.79 -5.26
CA LEU A 65 0.52 -9.40 -4.84
C LEU A 65 -0.35 -8.52 -5.74
N ARG A 66 -0.33 -8.75 -7.06
CA ARG A 66 -1.26 -8.12 -8.01
C ARG A 66 -2.70 -8.38 -7.61
N LYS A 67 -3.09 -9.64 -7.34
CA LYS A 67 -4.44 -9.99 -6.87
C LYS A 67 -4.82 -9.26 -5.58
N ALA A 68 -3.91 -9.19 -4.61
CA ALA A 68 -4.12 -8.48 -3.35
C ALA A 68 -4.30 -6.96 -3.53
N LYS A 69 -3.57 -6.33 -4.46
CA LYS A 69 -3.75 -4.90 -4.76
C LYS A 69 -5.05 -4.64 -5.54
N MET A 70 -5.36 -5.49 -6.51
CA MET A 70 -6.59 -5.38 -7.30
C MET A 70 -7.87 -5.60 -6.49
N SER A 71 -7.82 -6.35 -5.38
CA SER A 71 -8.99 -6.55 -4.51
C SER A 71 -9.45 -5.28 -3.78
N TYR A 72 -8.64 -4.22 -3.79
CA TYR A 72 -9.02 -2.89 -3.28
C TYR A 72 -9.61 -1.98 -4.37
N TYR A 73 -9.83 -2.49 -5.58
CA TYR A 73 -10.42 -1.75 -6.70
C TYR A 73 -9.69 -0.42 -6.98
N PRO A 74 -8.40 -0.46 -7.38
CA PRO A 74 -7.64 0.76 -7.60
C PRO A 74 -8.28 1.62 -8.69
N GLU A 75 -8.47 2.91 -8.40
CA GLU A 75 -8.92 3.91 -9.37
C GLU A 75 -7.94 4.05 -10.54
N THR A 76 -6.64 3.92 -10.27
CA THR A 76 -5.58 4.10 -11.27
C THR A 76 -4.48 3.06 -11.10
N LEU A 77 -4.08 2.45 -12.22
CA LEU A 77 -2.84 1.69 -12.34
C LEU A 77 -1.83 2.57 -13.07
N LEU A 78 -0.94 3.22 -12.30
CA LEU A 78 0.01 4.18 -12.85
C LEU A 78 1.14 3.46 -13.59
N GLU A 79 1.28 3.74 -14.89
CA GLU A 79 2.42 3.26 -15.67
C GLU A 79 3.67 4.08 -15.33
N HIS A 80 4.80 3.39 -15.17
CA HIS A 80 6.10 4.01 -15.06
C HIS A 80 7.03 3.49 -16.17
N GLY A 81 8.07 4.25 -16.49
CA GLY A 81 9.04 3.88 -17.51
C GLY A 81 10.42 4.42 -17.20
N ILE A 82 11.41 3.88 -17.89
CA ILE A 82 12.80 4.34 -17.80
C ILE A 82 13.04 5.27 -18.98
N VAL A 83 13.39 6.52 -18.69
CA VAL A 83 13.77 7.49 -19.72
C VAL A 83 15.23 7.27 -20.11
N THR A 84 15.48 7.03 -21.40
CA THR A 84 16.82 6.83 -21.96
C THR A 84 17.12 7.91 -23.00
N LEU A 85 18.40 8.30 -23.12
CA LEU A 85 18.83 9.17 -24.20
C LEU A 85 18.70 8.43 -25.54
N ALA A 86 18.08 9.07 -26.53
CA ALA A 86 18.03 8.54 -27.88
C ALA A 86 19.46 8.36 -28.42
N GLN A 87 19.78 7.17 -28.91
CA GLN A 87 21.03 6.96 -29.62
C GLN A 87 20.97 7.69 -30.97
N PRO A 88 22.05 8.39 -31.37
CA PRO A 88 22.09 9.16 -32.62
C PRO A 88 21.95 8.28 -33.86
#